data_AF-A0A379GBF1-F1
#
_entry.id   AF-A0A379GBF1-F1
#
_cell.length_a   1.000
_cell.length_b   1.000
_cell.length_c   1.000
_cell.angle_alpha   90.00
_cell.angle_beta   90.00
_cell.angle_gamma   90.00
#
_symmetry.space_group_name_H-M   'P 1'
#
loop_
_entity.id
_entity.type
_entity.pdbx_description
1 polymer ?
#
loop_
_entity_poly.entity_id
_entity_poly.type
_entity_poly.pdbx_seq_one_letter_code
_entity_poly.pdbx_strand_id
1 'polypeptide(L)' 'MKIYLVGGAVRDQLLNLPVKDRDWVVVGATPETLLQQGYQQVGKDFPVFLHPDTHEEYALARIRTKIRLRLHGIYLLCSP' A
#
# COMPACT_ATOMS: atom_id res chain seq x y z
N MET A 1 7.13 13.47 1.06
CA MET A 1 6.71 12.10 0.66
C MET A 1 7.01 11.88 -0.81
N LYS A 2 7.21 10.63 -1.22
CA LYS A 2 7.27 10.25 -2.64
C LYS A 2 6.08 9.34 -2.96
N ILE A 3 5.40 9.58 -4.08
CA ILE A 3 4.23 8.81 -4.50
C ILE A 3 4.58 8.09 -5.79
N TYR A 4 4.28 6.80 -5.86
CA TYR A 4 4.57 5.94 -7.00
C TYR A 4 3.30 5.26 -7.50
N LEU A 5 3.04 5.33 -8.79
CA LEU A 5 1.99 4.53 -9.43
C LEU A 5 2.43 3.07 -9.43
N VAL A 6 1.56 2.17 -9.00
CA VAL A 6 1.81 0.73 -8.97
C VAL A 6 0.67 -0.05 -9.62
N GLY A 7 0.79 -1.38 -9.63
CA GLY A 7 -0.31 -2.26 -10.00
C GLY A 7 -0.59 -2.32 -11.50
N GLY A 8 -1.87 -2.53 -11.83
CA GLY A 8 -2.35 -2.72 -13.20
C GLY A 8 -2.16 -1.49 -14.08
N ALA A 9 -2.25 -0.29 -13.49
CA ALA A 9 -2.08 0.97 -14.20
C ALA A 9 -0.73 1.07 -14.92
N VAL A 10 0.35 0.66 -14.26
CA VAL A 10 1.70 0.70 -14.84
C VAL A 10 1.81 -0.27 -16.01
N ARG A 11 1.30 -1.50 -15.85
CA ARG A 11 1.28 -2.51 -16.91
C ARG A 11 0.48 -2.02 -18.11
N ASP A 12 -0.74 -1.54 -17.88
CA ASP A 12 -1.66 -1.15 -18.94
C ASP A 12 -1.12 0.08 -19.69
N GLN A 13 -0.50 1.03 -18.98
CA GLN A 13 0.20 2.16 -19.59
C GLN A 13 1.38 1.72 -20.46
N LEU A 14 2.19 0.73 -20.02
CA LEU A 14 3.30 0.18 -20.81
C LEU A 14 2.83 -0.61 -22.05
N LEU A 15 1.62 -1.16 -22.00
CA LEU A 15 1.00 -1.90 -23.10
C LEU A 15 0.09 -1.02 -23.99
N ASN A 16 0.06 0.31 -23.76
CA ASN A 16 -0.83 1.24 -24.44
C ASN A 16 -2.33 0.87 -24.33
N LEU A 17 -2.73 0.24 -23.23
CA LEU A 17 -4.11 -0.11 -22.93
C LEU A 17 -4.76 1.00 -22.07
N PRO A 18 -6.09 1.16 -22.13
CA PRO A 18 -6.80 2.10 -21.28
C PRO A 18 -6.68 1.69 -19.81
N VAL A 19 -6.10 2.58 -18.99
CA VAL A 19 -5.99 2.41 -17.54
C VAL A 19 -7.36 2.63 -16.90
N LYS A 20 -7.84 1.64 -16.16
CA LYS A 20 -9.15 1.68 -15.47
C LYS A 20 -9.03 2.20 -14.04
N ASP A 21 -8.09 1.64 -13.30
CA ASP A 21 -7.89 1.91 -11.88
C ASP A 21 -6.42 2.28 -11.63
N ARG A 22 -6.18 3.19 -10.69
CA ARG A 22 -4.83 3.65 -10.32
C ARG A 22 -4.61 3.43 -8.84
N ASP A 23 -3.59 2.63 -8.55
CA ASP A 23 -3.13 2.35 -7.20
C ASP A 23 -1.83 3.11 -6.94
N TRP A 24 -1.76 3.82 -5.82
CA TRP A 24 -0.60 4.63 -5.45
C TRP A 24 0.07 4.09 -4.20
N VAL A 25 1.40 4.13 -4.18
CA VAL A 25 2.22 3.83 -3.00
C VAL A 25 2.96 5.06 -2.53
N VAL A 26 2.80 5.39 -1.24
CA VAL A 26 3.42 6.53 -0.59
C VAL A 26 4.61 6.07 0.25
N VAL A 27 5.79 6.62 -0.04
CA VAL A 27 7.05 6.35 0.66
C VAL A 27 7.47 7.59 1.45
N GLY A 28 7.91 7.38 2.69
CA GLY A 28 8.39 8.46 3.57
C GLY A 28 7.26 9.39 4.05
N ALA A 29 6.06 8.86 4.24
CA ALA A 29 4.96 9.51 4.93
C ALA A 29 4.50 8.64 6.10
N THR A 30 3.88 9.24 7.11
CA THR A 30 3.19 8.52 8.19
C THR A 30 1.67 8.56 7.96
N PRO A 31 0.89 7.64 8.56
CA PRO A 31 -0.57 7.69 8.53
C PRO A 31 -1.12 9.05 8.95
N GLU A 32 -0.54 9.65 9.99
CA GLU A 32 -0.98 10.94 10.53
C GLU A 32 -0.80 12.07 9.52
N THR A 33 0.29 12.07 8.75
CA THR A 33 0.51 13.05 7.67
C THR A 33 -0.59 12.94 6.61
N LEU A 34 -1.00 11.73 6.23
CA LEU A 34 -2.06 11.53 5.25
C LEU A 34 -3.42 11.99 5.79
N LEU A 35 -3.72 11.68 7.06
CA LEU A 35 -4.94 12.15 7.71
C LEU A 35 -4.99 13.68 7.82
N GLN A 36 -3.86 14.33 8.14
CA GLN A 36 -3.75 15.81 8.17
C GLN A 36 -3.95 16.43 6.79
N GLN A 37 -3.57 15.72 5.73
CA GLN A 37 -3.78 16.14 4.34
C GLN A 37 -5.21 15.87 3.85
N GLY A 38 -6.09 15.33 4.69
CA GLY A 38 -7.50 15.08 4.35
C GLY A 38 -7.75 13.75 3.65
N TYR A 39 -6.77 12.84 3.63
CA TYR A 39 -7.01 11.49 3.13
C TYR A 39 -7.89 10.70 4.09
N GLN A 40 -8.79 9.90 3.53
CA GLN A 40 -9.69 9.05 4.31
C GLN A 40 -9.12 7.64 4.44
N GLN A 41 -8.84 7.19 5.66
CA GLN A 41 -8.41 5.82 5.90
C GLN A 41 -9.55 4.81 5.67
N VAL A 42 -9.26 3.75 4.93
CA VAL A 42 -10.13 2.62 4.63
C VAL A 42 -9.43 1.32 5.04
N GLY A 43 -10.18 0.43 5.69
CA GLY A 43 -9.69 -0.87 6.15
C GLY A 43 -9.03 -0.85 7.54
N LYS A 44 -9.24 -1.93 8.31
CA LYS A 44 -8.68 -2.11 9.66
C LYS A 44 -7.28 -2.69 9.66
N ASP A 45 -7.04 -3.75 8.88
CA ASP A 45 -5.79 -4.54 8.92
C ASP A 45 -4.71 -4.05 7.95
N PHE A 46 -5.10 -3.24 6.96
CA PHE A 46 -4.18 -2.60 6.04
C PHE A 46 -4.67 -1.18 5.77
N PRO A 47 -3.98 -0.15 6.27
CA PRO A 47 -4.41 1.22 6.09
C PRO A 47 -4.17 1.61 4.62
N VAL A 48 -5.24 1.55 3.84
CA VAL A 48 -5.35 2.19 2.53
C VAL A 48 -6.02 3.53 2.76
N PHE A 49 -5.61 4.55 2.01
CA PHE A 49 -6.10 5.92 2.15
C PHE A 49 -6.75 6.33 0.84
N LEU A 50 -7.94 6.90 0.87
CA LEU A 50 -8.58 7.49 -0.30
C LEU A 50 -8.22 8.97 -0.40
N HIS A 51 -7.85 9.39 -1.61
CA HIS A 51 -7.62 10.79 -1.90
C HIS A 51 -8.94 11.58 -1.85
N PRO A 52 -8.99 12.77 -1.21
CA PRO A 52 -10.24 13.52 -1.03
C PRO A 52 -10.91 13.92 -2.36
N ASP A 53 -10.12 14.31 -3.36
CA ASP A 53 -10.65 14.75 -4.65
C ASP A 53 -10.92 13.59 -5.63
N THR A 54 -9.90 12.75 -5.88
CA THR A 54 -9.96 11.73 -6.93
C THR A 54 -10.54 10.40 -6.46
N HIS A 55 -10.67 10.18 -5.14
CA HIS A 55 -11.05 8.89 -4.55
C HIS A 55 -10.15 7.72 -4.97
N GLU A 56 -8.95 8.00 -5.49
CA GLU A 56 -7.96 6.98 -5.80
C GLU A 56 -7.34 6.40 -4.52
N GLU A 57 -6.81 5.18 -4.61
CA GLU A 57 -6.25 4.45 -3.48
C GLU A 57 -4.77 4.73 -3.27
N TYR A 58 -4.41 5.10 -2.03
CA TYR A 58 -3.06 5.43 -1.59
C TYR A 58 -2.67 4.51 -0.43
N ALA A 59 -1.69 3.64 -0.64
CA ALA A 59 -1.17 2.75 0.38
C ALA A 59 0.18 3.24 0.90
N LEU A 60 0.41 3.15 2.21
CA LEU A 60 1.73 3.38 2.77
C LEU A 60 2.67 2.23 2.43
N ALA A 61 3.89 2.58 2.02
CA ALA A 61 4.94 1.61 1.75
C ALA A 61 5.28 0.84 3.04
N ARG A 62 5.22 -0.50 2.96
CA ARG A 62 5.58 -1.41 4.05
C ARG A 62 6.31 -2.62 3.49
N ILE A 63 7.08 -3.27 4.35
CA ILE A 63 7.70 -4.57 4.07
C ILE A 63 6.82 -5.63 4.72
N ARG A 64 6.24 -6.54 3.91
CA ARG A 64 5.51 -7.69 4.44
C ARG A 64 6.41 -8.91 4.46
N THR A 65 6.84 -9.33 5.65
CA THR A 65 7.52 -10.62 5.82
C THR A 65 6.47 -11.70 6.00
N LYS A 66 6.39 -12.65 5.06
CA LYS A 66 5.51 -13.82 5.19
C LYS A 66 6.29 -14.95 5.85
N ILE A 67 6.07 -15.16 7.14
CA ILE A 67 6.65 -16.29 7.86
C ILE A 67 5.70 -17.47 7.66
N ARG A 68 6.13 -18.49 6.91
CA ARG A 68 5.36 -19.74 6.75
C ARG A 68 5.97 -20.78 7.66
N LEU A 69 5.35 -21.02 8.81
CA LEU A 69 5.67 -22.17 9.65
C LEU A 69 5.42 -23.44 8.83
N ARG A 70 6.44 -24.27 8.72
CA ARG A 70 6.25 -25.71 8.59
C ARG A 70 6.99 -26.35 9.76
N LEU A 71 6.26 -27.25 10.44
CA LEU A 71 6.72 -28.41 11.21
C LEU A 71 6.60 -28.31 12.74
N HIS A 72 5.95 -29.34 13.29
CA HIS A 72 6.02 -29.85 14.65
C HIS A 72 6.98 -29.10 15.59
N GLY A 73 6.43 -28.17 16.37
CA GLY A 73 6.88 -27.96 17.74
C GLY A 73 8.05 -27.02 18.01
N ILE A 74 8.51 -26.18 17.07
CA ILE A 74 9.57 -25.20 17.38
C ILE A 74 9.21 -23.82 16.85
N TYR A 75 8.96 -22.86 17.75
CA TYR A 75 8.81 -21.45 17.43
C TYR A 75 10.18 -20.76 17.57
N LEU A 76 10.74 -20.28 16.45
CA LEU A 76 11.88 -19.37 16.47
C LEU A 76 11.35 -17.93 16.51
N LEU A 77 11.52 -17.28 17.65
CA LEU A 77 11.39 -15.83 17.77
C LEU A 77 12.67 -15.21 17.19
N CYS A 78 12.54 -14.55 16.04
CA CYS A 78 13.57 -13.66 15.54
C CYS A 78 13.03 -12.23 15.64
N SER A 79 13.53 -11.49 16.64
CA SER A 79 13.43 -10.04 16.73
C SER A 79 14.41 -9.39 15.73
N PRO A 80 14.15 -8.15 15.27
CA PRO A 80 14.86 -7.50 14.16
C PRO A 80 16.37 -7.35 14.34
#